data_AF-A0A3N4LEQ5-F1
#
_entry.id   AF-A0A3N4LEQ5-F1
#
_cell.length_a   1.000
_cell.length_b   1.000
_cell.length_c   1.000
_cell.angle_alpha   90.00
_cell.angle_beta   90.00
_cell.angle_gamma   90.00
#
_symmetry.space_group_name_H-M   'P 1'
#
loop_
_entity.id
_entity.type
_entity.pdbx_description
1 polymer ?
#
loop_
_entity_poly.entity_id
_entity_poly.type
_entity_poly.pdbx_seq_one_letter_code
_entity_poly.pdbx_strand_id
1 'polypeptide(L)'
;MAMAVANPPQSITDWYHSCTATFEKITTGFGYLGPGQDSGGDETNEIALRLVQDQVGRFRVWSGNMGAHYPAHSRMSLDFKLKEASYLQNTVVELLEELNTSLEERTIEEVEETDGDDGEKEKNTEDDNVSSTGSEATESSSDSPLSDIVFMLDDIANIISCLYTLSVAIPQPVLQDRLQISHRD
;
A
#
# COMPACT_ATOMS: atom_id res chain seq x y z
N MET A 1 19.07 -7.97 -25.68
CA MET A 1 18.31 -6.85 -25.11
C MET A 1 18.18 -7.17 -23.63
N ALA A 2 19.05 -6.61 -22.79
CA ALA A 2 19.07 -6.92 -21.36
C ALA A 2 17.91 -6.16 -20.72
N MET A 3 16.94 -6.89 -20.16
CA MET A 3 15.95 -6.31 -19.27
C MET A 3 16.70 -5.72 -18.09
N ALA A 4 16.63 -4.40 -17.91
CA ALA A 4 17.08 -3.75 -16.71
C ALA A 4 16.17 -4.27 -15.58
N VAL A 5 16.60 -5.32 -14.90
CA VAL A 5 16.11 -5.63 -13.55
C VAL A 5 16.39 -4.38 -12.74
N ALA A 6 15.34 -3.60 -12.48
CA ALA A 6 15.41 -2.52 -11.50
C ALA A 6 15.92 -3.17 -10.22
N ASN A 7 17.09 -2.73 -9.75
CA ASN A 7 17.67 -3.23 -8.52
C ASN A 7 16.66 -2.95 -7.40
N PRO A 8 16.26 -3.94 -6.57
CA PRO A 8 15.26 -3.69 -5.53
C PRO A 8 15.73 -2.57 -4.60
N PRO A 9 14.80 -1.83 -3.98
CA PRO A 9 15.12 -0.74 -3.06
C PRO A 9 16.07 -1.26 -1.97
N GLN A 10 17.23 -0.61 -1.79
CA GLN A 10 18.28 -1.12 -0.89
C GLN A 10 18.28 -0.42 0.47
N SER A 11 17.54 0.67 0.61
CA SER A 11 17.48 1.48 1.84
C SER A 11 16.05 1.77 2.26
N ILE A 12 15.87 2.13 3.53
CA ILE A 12 14.56 2.56 4.07
C ILE A 12 14.05 3.77 3.28
N THR A 13 14.96 4.66 2.88
CA THR A 13 14.62 5.83 2.06
C THR A 13 14.07 5.44 0.68
N ASP A 14 14.67 4.45 0.01
CA ASP A 14 14.19 3.99 -1.29
C ASP A 14 12.80 3.35 -1.18
N TRP A 15 12.60 2.51 -0.15
CA TRP A 15 11.30 1.92 0.16
C TRP A 15 10.23 2.96 0.50
N TYR A 16 10.59 4.01 1.24
CA TYR A 16 9.71 5.14 1.51
C TYR A 16 9.22 5.79 0.21
N HIS A 17 10.13 6.02 -0.74
CA HIS A 17 9.76 6.60 -2.04
C HIS A 17 8.89 5.65 -2.87
N SER A 18 9.17 4.33 -2.84
CA SER A 18 8.32 3.33 -3.49
C SER A 18 6.90 3.36 -2.94
N CYS A 19 6.74 3.24 -1.62
CA CYS A 19 5.43 3.28 -0.95
C CYS A 19 4.67 4.57 -1.29
N THR A 20 5.36 5.72 -1.24
CA THR A 20 4.76 7.02 -1.56
C THR A 20 4.27 7.08 -3.00
N ALA A 21 5.06 6.58 -3.95
CA ALA A 21 4.67 6.53 -5.36
C ALA A 21 3.47 5.60 -5.59
N THR A 22 3.43 4.45 -4.93
CA THR A 22 2.29 3.52 -5.03
C THR A 22 1.03 4.11 -4.41
N PHE A 23 1.11 4.76 -3.25
CA PHE A 23 0.00 5.53 -2.68
C PHE A 23 -0.53 6.61 -3.63
N GLU A 24 0.36 7.35 -4.31
CA GLU A 24 -0.02 8.36 -5.30
C GLU A 24 -0.75 7.75 -6.50
N LYS A 25 -0.33 6.57 -6.97
CA LYS A 25 -1.04 5.83 -8.04
C LYS A 25 -2.44 5.42 -7.59
N ILE A 26 -2.58 4.79 -6.42
CA ILE A 26 -3.86 4.33 -5.89
C ILE A 26 -4.82 5.50 -5.70
N THR A 27 -4.38 6.57 -5.04
CA THR A 27 -5.22 7.77 -4.82
C THR A 27 -5.64 8.45 -6.12
N THR A 28 -4.79 8.38 -7.15
CA THR A 28 -5.09 8.89 -8.49
C THR A 28 -6.06 7.98 -9.25
N GLY A 29 -5.92 6.65 -9.13
CA GLY A 29 -6.85 5.66 -9.72
C GLY A 29 -8.28 5.88 -9.22
N PHE A 30 -8.45 5.97 -7.89
CA PHE A 30 -9.73 6.33 -7.28
C PHE A 30 -10.28 7.71 -7.71
N GLY A 31 -9.41 8.66 -8.07
CA GLY A 31 -9.80 10.00 -8.51
C GLY A 31 -10.22 10.12 -9.98
N TYR A 32 -9.83 9.17 -10.84
CA TYR A 32 -10.20 9.15 -12.26
C TYR A 32 -11.53 8.45 -12.54
N LEU A 33 -12.06 7.70 -11.58
CA LEU A 33 -13.44 7.18 -11.59
C LEU A 33 -14.42 8.35 -11.33
N GLY A 34 -14.52 9.26 -12.30
CA GLY A 34 -15.40 10.43 -12.26
C GLY A 34 -16.89 10.04 -12.24
N PRO A 35 -17.79 11.02 -12.10
CA PRO A 35 -19.21 10.82 -11.79
C PRO A 35 -19.95 10.14 -12.96
N GLY A 36 -19.85 8.81 -12.99
CA GLY A 36 -20.56 7.89 -13.88
C GLY A 36 -21.70 7.25 -13.12
N GLN A 37 -22.91 7.51 -13.58
CA GLN A 37 -24.20 7.22 -12.98
C GLN A 37 -24.44 5.72 -12.65
N ASP A 38 -24.03 5.26 -11.47
CA ASP A 38 -24.69 4.20 -10.69
C ASP A 38 -24.45 4.45 -9.19
N SER A 39 -25.53 4.64 -8.42
CA SER A 39 -25.51 5.26 -7.09
C SER A 39 -24.90 4.41 -5.97
N GLY A 40 -24.38 3.21 -6.27
CA GLY A 40 -23.78 2.30 -5.29
C GLY A 40 -22.25 2.28 -5.29
N GLY A 41 -21.59 2.41 -6.45
CA GLY A 41 -20.13 2.30 -6.57
C GLY A 41 -19.36 3.58 -6.25
N ASP A 42 -20.00 4.73 -6.41
CA ASP A 42 -19.42 6.05 -6.18
C ASP A 42 -19.16 6.30 -4.68
N GLU A 43 -20.14 6.00 -3.81
CA GLU A 43 -20.01 6.16 -2.36
C GLU A 43 -18.92 5.25 -1.78
N THR A 44 -18.80 4.03 -2.29
CA THR A 44 -17.80 3.07 -1.82
C THR A 44 -16.38 3.47 -2.20
N ASN A 45 -16.21 3.99 -3.42
CA ASN A 45 -14.92 4.51 -3.89
C ASN A 45 -14.52 5.79 -3.14
N GLU A 46 -15.48 6.67 -2.84
CA GLU A 46 -15.23 7.84 -2.00
C GLU A 46 -14.79 7.45 -0.57
N ILE A 47 -15.45 6.47 0.04
CA ILE A 47 -15.08 5.97 1.38
C ILE A 47 -13.69 5.35 1.33
N ALA A 48 -13.41 4.49 0.34
CA ALA A 48 -12.11 3.87 0.15
C ALA A 48 -11.00 4.91 -0.02
N LEU A 49 -11.21 5.91 -0.88
CA LEU A 49 -10.27 7.00 -1.11
C LEU A 49 -9.95 7.77 0.18
N ARG A 50 -10.96 8.08 1.01
CA ARG A 50 -10.75 8.75 2.30
C ARG A 50 -9.93 7.90 3.26
N LEU A 51 -10.18 6.59 3.31
CA LEU A 51 -9.45 5.67 4.17
C LEU A 51 -7.98 5.52 3.72
N VAL A 52 -7.74 5.42 2.41
CA VAL A 52 -6.38 5.44 1.84
C VAL A 52 -5.67 6.75 2.19
N GLN A 53 -6.34 7.89 2.02
CA GLN A 53 -5.78 9.21 2.37
C GLN A 53 -5.42 9.33 3.86
N ASP A 54 -6.21 8.74 4.75
CA ASP A 54 -5.87 8.64 6.18
C ASP A 54 -4.58 7.83 6.38
N GLN A 55 -4.44 6.67 5.74
CA GLN A 55 -3.22 5.86 5.84
C GLN A 55 -1.99 6.58 5.27
N VAL A 56 -2.14 7.32 4.16
CA VAL A 56 -1.08 8.20 3.63
C VAL A 56 -0.67 9.25 4.66
N GLY A 57 -1.63 9.87 5.33
CA GLY A 57 -1.39 10.84 6.40
C GLY A 57 -0.60 10.24 7.55
N ARG A 58 -1.03 9.08 8.05
CA ARG A 58 -0.36 8.34 9.14
C ARG A 58 1.06 7.93 8.77
N PHE A 59 1.26 7.43 7.54
CA PHE A 59 2.58 7.06 7.02
C PHE A 59 3.52 8.26 6.90
N ARG A 60 3.03 9.41 6.41
CA ARG A 60 3.82 10.66 6.32
C ARG A 60 4.22 11.20 7.69
N VAL A 61 3.34 11.13 8.68
CA VAL A 61 3.67 11.53 10.07
C VAL A 61 4.76 10.63 10.63
N TRP A 62 4.64 9.32 10.43
CA TRP A 62 5.65 8.35 10.84
C TRP A 62 7.01 8.65 10.18
N SER A 63 7.02 8.81 8.85
CA SER A 63 8.26 9.04 8.09
C SER A 63 8.91 10.38 8.43
N GLY A 64 8.11 11.40 8.75
CA GLY A 64 8.56 12.70 9.23
C GLY A 64 9.26 12.61 10.58
N ASN A 65 8.63 11.94 11.54
CA ASN A 65 9.16 11.78 12.90
C ASN A 65 10.43 10.92 12.93
N MET A 66 10.48 9.87 12.13
CA MET A 66 11.61 8.95 12.11
C MET A 66 12.74 9.41 11.19
N GLY A 67 12.42 10.25 10.20
CA GLY A 67 13.36 10.69 9.18
C GLY A 67 13.55 9.67 8.06
N ALA A 68 12.56 8.81 7.80
CA ALA A 68 12.61 7.82 6.72
C ALA A 68 12.65 8.46 5.32
N HIS A 69 12.22 9.72 5.20
CA HIS A 69 12.24 10.49 3.95
C HIS A 69 13.58 11.20 3.67
N TYR A 70 14.49 11.27 4.65
CA TYR A 70 15.78 11.90 4.44
C TYR A 70 16.71 10.97 3.67
N PRO A 71 17.61 11.49 2.81
CA PRO A 71 18.58 10.66 2.10
C PRO A 71 19.33 9.72 3.04
N ALA A 72 19.49 8.45 2.66
CA ALA A 72 20.04 7.40 3.53
C ALA A 72 21.37 7.77 4.22
N HIS A 73 22.21 8.58 3.57
CA HIS A 73 23.50 9.04 4.10
C HIS A 73 23.42 10.22 5.10
N SER A 74 22.26 10.86 5.25
CA SER A 74 22.04 11.99 6.16
C SER A 74 22.01 11.53 7.60
N ARG A 75 22.60 12.30 8.54
CA ARG A 75 22.52 12.00 9.98
C ARG A 75 21.09 12.04 10.54
N MET A 76 20.18 12.68 9.81
CA MET A 76 18.77 12.78 10.19
C MET A 76 17.96 11.59 9.66
N SER A 77 18.52 10.77 8.76
CA SER A 77 17.81 9.64 8.16
C SER A 77 17.64 8.49 9.14
N LEU A 78 16.55 7.75 8.95
CA LEU A 78 16.33 6.53 9.71
C LEU A 78 17.41 5.48 9.39
N ASP A 79 17.85 5.40 8.13
CA ASP A 79 18.97 4.56 7.71
C ASP A 79 20.25 4.83 8.52
N PHE A 80 20.60 6.11 8.72
CA PHE A 80 21.78 6.46 9.49
C PHE A 80 21.62 6.15 10.98
N LYS A 81 20.43 6.40 11.54
CA LYS A 81 20.12 6.10 12.96
C LYS A 81 20.20 4.60 13.26
N LEU A 82 19.80 3.75 12.30
CA LEU A 82 19.76 2.29 12.47
C LEU A 82 21.00 1.58 11.94
N LYS A 83 22.01 2.30 11.44
CA LYS A 83 23.23 1.73 10.85
C LYS A 83 23.95 0.73 11.77
N GLU A 84 23.93 0.95 13.08
CA GLU A 84 24.55 0.07 14.07
C GLU A 84 23.57 -1.00 14.62
N ALA A 85 22.29 -0.90 14.27
CA ALA A 85 21.21 -1.80 14.68
C ALA A 85 20.61 -2.49 13.44
N SER A 86 21.43 -3.28 12.74
CA SER A 86 21.06 -3.94 11.47
C SER A 86 19.78 -4.78 11.57
N TYR A 87 19.52 -5.42 12.71
CA TYR A 87 18.27 -6.13 12.95
C TYR A 87 17.05 -5.22 12.83
N LEU A 88 17.07 -4.06 13.50
CA LEU A 88 15.96 -3.10 13.42
C LEU A 88 15.84 -2.49 12.02
N GLN A 89 16.97 -2.24 11.36
CA GLN A 89 16.96 -1.76 9.98
C GLN A 89 16.25 -2.76 9.05
N ASN A 90 16.60 -4.05 9.15
CA ASN A 90 15.98 -5.10 8.34
C ASN A 90 14.49 -5.22 8.64
N THR A 91 14.07 -5.19 9.92
CA THR A 91 12.64 -5.24 10.26
C THR A 91 11.86 -4.04 9.71
N VAL A 92 12.44 -2.83 9.71
CA VAL A 92 11.80 -1.67 9.07
C VAL A 92 11.68 -1.88 7.55
N VAL A 93 12.73 -2.39 6.92
CA VAL A 93 12.71 -2.68 5.48
C VAL A 93 11.65 -3.73 5.13
N GLU A 94 11.59 -4.83 5.88
CA GLU A 94 10.58 -5.89 5.72
C GLU A 94 9.16 -5.34 5.83
N LEU A 95 8.89 -4.50 6.83
CA LEU A 95 7.57 -3.86 7.00
C LEU A 95 7.24 -2.90 5.85
N LEU A 96 8.22 -2.19 5.28
CA LEU A 96 7.98 -1.30 4.15
C LEU A 96 7.80 -2.05 2.83
N GLU A 97 8.49 -3.18 2.67
CA GLU A 97 8.30 -4.09 1.55
C GLU A 97 6.91 -4.74 1.58
N GLU A 98 6.50 -5.22 2.76
CA GLU A 98 5.16 -5.74 3.01
C GLU A 98 4.11 -4.66 2.70
N LEU A 99 4.29 -3.43 3.22
CA LEU A 99 3.40 -2.30 2.91
C LEU A 99 3.30 -2.04 1.41
N ASN A 100 4.43 -2.01 0.69
CA ASN A 100 4.43 -1.77 -0.74
C ASN A 100 3.74 -2.90 -1.51
N THR A 101 3.88 -4.14 -1.07
CA THR A 101 3.22 -5.31 -1.67
C THR A 101 1.70 -5.21 -1.51
N SER A 102 1.21 -4.94 -0.29
CA SER A 102 -0.23 -4.78 -0.03
C SER A 102 -0.84 -3.60 -0.79
N LEU A 103 -0.04 -2.58 -1.11
CA LEU A 103 -0.45 -1.47 -1.98
C LEU A 103 -0.46 -1.85 -3.47
N GLU A 104 0.50 -2.64 -3.93
CA GLU A 104 0.63 -3.03 -5.33
C GLU A 104 -0.43 -4.04 -5.78
N GLU A 105 -0.87 -4.94 -4.90
CA GLU A 105 -1.95 -5.92 -5.20
C GLU A 105 -3.17 -5.25 -5.83
N ARG A 106 -3.52 -4.05 -5.37
CA ARG A 106 -4.65 -3.27 -5.90
C ARG A 106 -4.37 -2.48 -7.17
N THR A 107 -3.12 -2.12 -7.42
CA THR A 107 -2.74 -1.44 -8.67
C THR A 107 -2.77 -2.41 -9.85
N ILE A 108 -2.55 -3.70 -9.60
CA ILE A 108 -2.47 -4.74 -10.64
C ILE A 108 -3.88 -5.16 -11.09
N GLU A 109 -4.84 -5.29 -10.16
CA GLU A 109 -6.22 -5.67 -10.48
C GLU A 109 -6.93 -4.68 -11.41
N GLU A 110 -6.62 -3.38 -11.33
CA GLU A 110 -7.24 -2.34 -12.18
C GLU A 110 -6.78 -2.39 -13.65
N VAL A 111 -5.66 -3.09 -13.95
CA VAL A 111 -5.08 -3.15 -15.30
C VAL A 111 -5.61 -4.34 -16.12
N GLU A 112 -6.11 -5.41 -15.49
CA GLU A 112 -6.58 -6.59 -16.22
C GLU A 112 -7.99 -6.45 -16.83
N GLU A 113 -8.75 -5.37 -16.55
CA GLU A 113 -10.09 -5.17 -17.12
C GLU A 113 -10.13 -4.42 -18.46
N THR A 114 -8.99 -4.18 -19.13
CA THR A 114 -8.96 -3.45 -20.43
C THR A 114 -8.24 -4.21 -21.56
N ASP A 115 -8.54 -5.50 -21.75
CA ASP A 115 -8.26 -6.20 -23.02
C ASP A 115 -9.48 -7.05 -23.42
N GLY A 116 -10.51 -6.36 -23.91
CA GLY A 116 -11.73 -6.95 -24.44
C GLY A 116 -12.23 -6.21 -25.68
N ASP A 117 -11.62 -6.48 -26.83
CA ASP A 117 -12.07 -6.14 -28.20
C ASP A 117 -11.30 -7.09 -29.15
N ASP A 118 -11.83 -7.88 -30.09
CA ASP A 118 -13.15 -8.10 -30.72
C ASP A 118 -13.12 -9.45 -31.48
N GLY A 119 -14.30 -10.04 -31.74
CA GLY A 119 -14.55 -11.12 -32.72
C GLY A 119 -14.50 -12.55 -32.16
N GLU A 120 -15.49 -13.44 -32.32
CA GLU A 120 -16.55 -13.52 -33.30
C GLU A 120 -17.74 -14.32 -32.76
N LYS A 121 -18.90 -13.93 -33.27
CA LYS A 121 -20.24 -14.44 -32.98
C LYS A 121 -20.52 -15.68 -33.84
N GLU A 122 -20.57 -16.88 -33.26
CA GLU A 122 -21.31 -17.99 -33.90
C GLU A 122 -22.25 -18.72 -32.93
N LYS A 123 -23.50 -18.68 -33.36
CA LYS A 123 -24.71 -19.28 -32.81
C LYS A 123 -24.73 -20.76 -33.20
N ASN A 124 -24.99 -21.67 -32.26
CA ASN A 124 -25.68 -22.92 -32.55
C ASN A 124 -26.46 -23.42 -31.32
N THR A 125 -27.70 -23.80 -31.59
CA THR A 125 -28.80 -24.20 -30.70
C THR A 125 -28.80 -25.71 -30.40
N GLU A 126 -29.66 -26.10 -29.43
CA GLU A 126 -30.24 -27.45 -29.15
C GLU A 126 -29.34 -28.43 -28.35
N ASP A 127 -29.74 -29.17 -27.30
CA ASP A 127 -31.06 -29.52 -26.73
C ASP A 127 -30.91 -30.25 -25.35
N ASP A 128 -31.94 -30.17 -24.51
CA ASP A 128 -32.48 -31.13 -23.51
C ASP A 128 -31.69 -31.74 -22.32
N ASN A 129 -32.24 -31.54 -21.10
CA ASN A 129 -32.85 -32.55 -20.19
C ASN A 129 -32.43 -32.57 -18.68
N VAL A 130 -33.40 -32.22 -17.82
CA VAL A 130 -33.77 -32.66 -16.44
C VAL A 130 -32.81 -32.67 -15.23
N SER A 131 -33.19 -31.84 -14.24
CA SER A 131 -33.49 -32.12 -12.81
C SER A 131 -32.55 -32.99 -11.96
N SER A 132 -31.93 -32.38 -10.93
CA SER A 132 -32.23 -32.78 -9.54
C SER A 132 -31.73 -31.78 -8.51
N THR A 133 -32.65 -31.44 -7.61
CA THR A 133 -32.49 -30.65 -6.39
C THR A 133 -31.53 -31.32 -5.42
N GLY A 134 -30.43 -30.64 -5.11
CA GLY A 134 -29.55 -30.89 -3.99
C GLY A 134 -29.06 -29.55 -3.46
N SER A 135 -29.88 -28.91 -2.63
CA SER A 135 -29.48 -27.71 -1.88
C SER A 135 -28.43 -28.13 -0.85
N GLU A 136 -27.18 -28.15 -1.29
CA GLU A 136 -26.04 -28.05 -0.40
C GLU A 136 -25.77 -26.55 -0.28
N ALA A 137 -25.77 -26.04 0.95
CA ALA A 137 -25.52 -24.65 1.24
C ALA A 137 -24.16 -24.26 0.63
N THR A 138 -24.21 -23.60 -0.53
CA THR A 138 -23.07 -22.87 -1.05
C THR A 138 -22.87 -21.72 -0.09
N GLU A 139 -21.90 -21.88 0.81
CA GLU A 139 -21.25 -20.80 1.54
C GLU A 139 -21.04 -19.68 0.52
N SER A 140 -21.88 -18.66 0.59
CA SER A 140 -21.78 -17.50 -0.28
C SER A 140 -20.52 -16.78 0.19
N SER A 141 -19.38 -17.15 -0.38
CA SER A 141 -18.20 -16.30 -0.45
C SER A 141 -18.70 -15.02 -1.11
N SER A 142 -19.07 -14.06 -0.29
CA SER A 142 -19.44 -12.72 -0.73
C SER A 142 -18.15 -12.05 -1.19
N ASP A 143 -17.74 -12.44 -2.39
CA ASP A 143 -16.72 -11.84 -3.25
C ASP A 143 -17.25 -10.48 -3.68
N SER A 144 -17.44 -9.60 -2.70
CA SER A 144 -17.82 -8.23 -2.94
C SER A 144 -16.53 -7.43 -2.99
N PRO A 145 -16.31 -6.59 -4.02
CA PRO A 145 -15.10 -5.79 -4.15
C PRO A 145 -14.84 -4.90 -2.93
N LEU A 146 -15.89 -4.64 -2.12
CA LEU A 146 -15.82 -3.96 -0.83
C LEU A 146 -15.03 -4.72 0.23
N SER A 147 -15.23 -6.04 0.35
CA SER A 147 -14.56 -6.87 1.34
C SER A 147 -13.04 -6.83 1.12
N ASP A 148 -12.62 -6.85 -0.13
CA ASP A 148 -11.21 -6.85 -0.53
C ASP A 148 -10.54 -5.50 -0.27
N ILE A 149 -11.24 -4.37 -0.53
CA ILE A 149 -10.73 -3.03 -0.20
C ILE A 149 -10.55 -2.88 1.30
N VAL A 150 -11.54 -3.34 2.09
CA VAL A 150 -11.49 -3.25 3.55
C VAL A 150 -10.36 -4.13 4.11
N PHE A 151 -10.16 -5.33 3.56
CA PHE A 151 -9.08 -6.22 3.97
C PHE A 151 -7.70 -5.62 3.69
N MET A 152 -7.49 -5.09 2.48
CA MET A 152 -6.24 -4.39 2.11
C MET A 152 -5.97 -3.18 3.02
N LEU A 153 -7.00 -2.39 3.34
CA LEU A 153 -6.85 -1.24 4.25
C LEU A 153 -6.53 -1.65 5.69
N ASP A 154 -7.11 -2.76 6.18
CA ASP A 154 -6.79 -3.31 7.50
C ASP A 154 -5.33 -3.76 7.55
N ASP A 155 -4.87 -4.46 6.51
CA ASP A 155 -3.48 -4.91 6.39
C ASP A 155 -2.48 -3.72 6.39
N ILE A 156 -2.73 -2.71 5.56
CA ILE A 156 -1.94 -1.46 5.55
C ILE A 156 -1.93 -0.80 6.94
N ALA A 157 -3.10 -0.71 7.59
CA ALA A 157 -3.22 -0.09 8.90
C ALA A 157 -2.45 -0.87 9.97
N ASN A 158 -2.43 -2.21 9.89
CA ASN A 158 -1.66 -3.08 10.77
C ASN A 158 -0.16 -2.89 10.58
N ILE A 159 0.32 -2.88 9.33
CA ILE A 159 1.74 -2.68 9.01
C ILE A 159 2.21 -1.30 9.49
N ILE A 160 1.44 -0.24 9.24
CA ILE A 160 1.74 1.11 9.77
C ILE A 160 1.81 1.09 11.31
N SER A 161 0.90 0.37 11.97
CA SER A 161 0.91 0.25 13.44
C SER A 161 2.14 -0.51 13.96
N CYS A 162 2.61 -1.53 13.24
CA CYS A 162 3.88 -2.21 13.51
C CYS A 162 5.07 -1.25 13.38
N LEU A 163 5.11 -0.40 12.33
CA LEU A 163 6.14 0.63 12.16
C LEU A 163 6.17 1.61 13.34
N TYR A 164 5.01 2.07 13.82
CA TYR A 164 4.93 2.93 15.01
C TYR A 164 5.42 2.22 16.27
N THR A 165 5.03 0.96 16.46
CA THR A 165 5.44 0.16 17.62
C THR A 165 6.96 -0.02 17.64
N LEU A 166 7.56 -0.34 16.49
CA LEU A 166 9.01 -0.45 16.34
C LEU A 166 9.71 0.90 16.58
N SER A 167 9.08 2.01 16.17
CA SER A 167 9.60 3.36 16.38
C SER A 167 9.68 3.77 17.84
N VAL A 168 8.76 3.27 18.69
CA VAL A 168 8.83 3.46 20.15
C VAL A 168 10.00 2.67 20.75
N ALA A 169 10.34 1.52 20.16
CA ALA A 169 11.47 0.69 20.60
C ALA A 169 12.84 1.24 20.14
N ILE A 170 12.87 2.08 19.11
CA ILE A 170 14.09 2.76 18.64
C ILE A 170 14.35 3.96 19.57
N PRO A 171 15.40 3.93 20.40
CA PRO A 171 15.73 5.08 21.23
C PRO A 171 16.08 6.25 20.31
N GLN A 172 15.27 7.30 20.31
CA GLN A 172 15.69 8.54 19.65
C GLN A 172 16.89 9.06 20.43
N PRO A 173 18.09 9.17 19.84
CA PRO A 173 19.15 9.94 20.46
C PRO A 173 18.60 11.35 20.51
N VAL A 174 18.22 11.76 21.72
CA VAL A 174 17.58 13.03 21.99
C VAL A 174 18.35 14.09 21.21
N LEU A 175 17.69 14.81 20.31
CA LEU A 175 18.23 15.93 19.52
C LEU A 175 18.76 17.08 20.41
N GLN A 176 18.96 16.86 21.71
CA GLN A 176 19.31 17.83 22.73
C GLN A 176 20.75 18.36 22.61
N ASP A 177 21.65 17.73 21.85
CA ASP A 177 23.05 18.19 21.80
C ASP A 177 23.31 19.26 20.71
N ARG A 178 22.26 19.69 19.99
CA ARG A 178 22.36 20.80 19.02
C ARG A 178 21.93 22.14 19.61
N LEU A 179 21.26 22.16 20.77
CA LEU A 179 20.89 23.38 21.49
C LEU A 179 21.91 23.77 22.59
N GLN A 180 22.87 22.91 22.94
CA GLN A 180 23.89 23.23 23.93
C GLN A 180 25.15 23.89 23.35
N ILE A 181 25.29 23.98 22.02
CA ILE A 181 26.50 24.53 21.37
C ILE A 181 26.30 25.97 20.85
N SER A 182 25.08 26.50 20.82
CA SER A 182 24.83 27.89 20.40
C SER A 182 24.69 28.92 21.54
N HIS A 183 25.00 28.54 22.78
CA HIS A 183 24.95 29.47 23.93
C HIS A 183 26.27 29.46 24.73
N ARG A 184 27.40 29.56 24.02
CA ARG A 184 28.68 29.94 24.62
C ARG A 184 29.51 30.73 23.61
N ASP A 185 29.14 31.98 23.41
CA ASP A 185 30.04 33.11 23.10
C ASP A 185 29.30 34.43 23.41
#